data_AF-A0AAV0ZK96-F1
#
_entry.id   AF-A0AAV0ZK96-F1
#
_cell.length_a   1.000
_cell.length_b   1.000
_cell.length_c   1.000
_cell.angle_alpha   90.00
_cell.angle_beta   90.00
_cell.angle_gamma   90.00
#
_symmetry.space_group_name_H-M   'P 1'
#
loop_
_entity.id
_entity.type
_entity.pdbx_description
1 polymer ?
#
loop_
_entity_poly.entity_id
_entity_poly.type
_entity_poly.pdbx_seq_one_letter_code
_entity_poly.pdbx_strand_id
1 'polypeptide(L)'
;MGKEMEGGKRNNVELFFLATLIFWLTSVCFQIVLTNRTQLLYIIAGSFFYQTSNSLIRFFSSNDPLFVNTSVSLLHSIVTSTSVVFILSTQWLNNGLSAMFDHSQLVEGTWSWAFEALSFSCGYFAYDQWDMLHYRLYSGWIPSILVHHLVLLICFTLALYRNVTINYLILTLICELHSVFLHVRKVRVPHSHHGMNFLNIGLGIDLFKAFKRERKSQQANRHQHRE
;
A
#
# COMPACT_ATOMS: atom_id res chain seq x y z
N MET A 1 28.07 -15.37 20.42
CA MET A 1 26.78 -15.91 20.92
C MET A 1 25.55 -15.07 20.62
N GLY A 2 25.42 -13.79 21.05
CA GLY A 2 24.20 -12.99 20.77
C GLY A 2 23.95 -12.68 19.29
N LYS A 3 24.99 -12.25 18.55
CA LYS A 3 24.90 -11.92 17.12
C LYS A 3 24.68 -13.14 16.20
N GLU A 4 25.15 -14.32 16.60
CA GLU A 4 24.99 -15.56 15.80
C GLU A 4 23.56 -16.11 15.91
N MET A 5 22.94 -16.05 17.10
CA MET A 5 21.53 -16.42 17.27
C MET A 5 20.59 -15.45 16.54
N GLU A 6 20.93 -14.15 16.50
CA GLU A 6 20.15 -13.15 15.77
C GLU A 6 20.24 -13.35 14.25
N GLY A 7 21.44 -13.66 13.74
CA GLY A 7 21.66 -13.98 12.32
C GLY A 7 20.92 -15.25 11.88
N GLY A 8 20.94 -16.32 12.69
CA GLY A 8 20.23 -17.56 12.39
C GLY A 8 18.71 -17.39 12.33
N LYS A 9 18.12 -16.64 13.28
CA LYS A 9 16.68 -16.33 13.26
C LYS A 9 16.28 -15.48 12.05
N ARG A 10 17.12 -14.53 11.65
CA ARG A 10 16.86 -13.64 10.52
C ARG A 10 16.85 -14.38 9.18
N ASN A 11 17.78 -15.31 8.99
CA ASN A 11 17.82 -16.17 7.80
C ASN A 11 16.59 -17.08 7.69
N ASN A 12 16.05 -17.57 8.82
CA ASN A 12 14.84 -18.40 8.81
C ASN A 12 13.59 -17.62 8.36
N VAL A 13 13.50 -16.34 8.73
CA VAL A 13 12.41 -15.45 8.29
C VAL A 13 12.50 -15.19 6.78
N GLU A 14 13.70 -14.86 6.27
CA GLU A 14 13.93 -14.69 4.83
C GLU A 14 13.53 -15.94 4.05
N LEU A 15 13.99 -17.10 4.51
CA LEU A 15 13.70 -18.38 3.88
C LEU A 15 12.20 -18.69 3.87
N PHE A 16 11.50 -18.45 4.98
CA PHE A 16 10.07 -18.70 5.07
C PHE A 16 9.27 -17.87 4.06
N PHE A 17 9.48 -16.55 4.03
CA PHE A 17 8.74 -15.66 3.13
C PHE A 17 9.15 -15.82 1.67
N LEU A 18 10.41 -16.18 1.40
CA LEU A 18 10.85 -16.52 0.06
C LEU A 18 10.21 -17.83 -0.42
N ALA A 19 10.18 -18.86 0.42
CA ALA A 19 9.58 -20.14 0.09
C ALA A 19 8.08 -20.02 -0.19
N THR A 20 7.35 -19.24 0.62
CA THR A 20 5.92 -18.99 0.37
C THR A 20 5.69 -18.20 -0.92
N LEU A 21 6.54 -17.22 -1.23
CA LEU A 21 6.48 -16.48 -2.49
C LEU A 21 6.73 -17.38 -3.71
N ILE A 22 7.72 -18.27 -3.65
CA ILE A 22 8.02 -19.23 -4.73
C ILE A 22 6.87 -20.22 -4.91
N PHE A 23 6.32 -20.74 -3.81
CA PHE A 23 5.18 -21.65 -3.86
C PHE A 23 3.95 -20.97 -4.48
N TRP A 24 3.66 -19.74 -4.06
CA TRP A 24 2.61 -18.92 -4.63
C TRP A 24 2.83 -18.67 -6.13
N LEU A 25 4.04 -18.27 -6.55
CA LEU A 25 4.35 -18.03 -7.96
C LEU A 25 4.18 -19.31 -8.79
N THR A 26 4.63 -20.45 -8.27
CA THR A 26 4.45 -21.76 -8.91
C THR A 26 2.96 -22.08 -9.10
N SER A 27 2.12 -21.79 -8.11
CA SER A 27 0.67 -21.94 -8.19
C SER A 27 0.06 -21.05 -9.29
N VAL A 28 0.48 -19.78 -9.37
CA VAL A 28 -0.01 -18.85 -10.41
C VAL A 28 0.43 -19.31 -11.80
N CYS A 29 1.70 -19.68 -11.97
CA CYS A 29 2.22 -20.22 -13.22
C CYS A 29 1.48 -21.50 -13.65
N PHE A 30 1.18 -22.40 -12.70
CA PHE A 30 0.38 -23.59 -12.96
C PHE A 30 -1.00 -23.23 -13.52
N GLN A 31 -1.69 -22.26 -12.94
CA GLN A 31 -3.00 -21.81 -13.45
C GLN A 31 -2.90 -21.15 -14.83
N ILE A 32 -1.85 -20.38 -15.09
CA ILE A 32 -1.67 -19.74 -16.41
C ILE A 32 -1.40 -20.80 -17.48
N VAL A 33 -0.45 -21.71 -17.24
CA VAL A 33 0.07 -22.64 -18.25
C VAL A 33 -0.82 -23.87 -18.43
N LEU A 34 -1.26 -24.49 -17.33
CA LEU A 34 -1.92 -25.80 -17.38
C LEU A 34 -3.44 -25.69 -17.39
N THR A 35 -4.01 -24.61 -16.84
CA THR A 35 -5.47 -24.36 -16.88
C THR A 35 -5.86 -23.25 -17.87
N ASN A 36 -4.89 -22.73 -18.65
CA ASN A 36 -5.08 -21.70 -19.67
C ASN A 36 -5.78 -20.42 -19.15
N ARG A 37 -5.59 -20.06 -17.87
CA ARG A 37 -6.17 -18.83 -17.29
C ARG A 37 -5.34 -17.61 -17.64
N THR A 38 -5.42 -17.17 -18.89
CA THR A 38 -4.67 -16.03 -19.43
C THR A 38 -4.98 -14.70 -18.73
N GLN A 39 -6.15 -14.54 -18.11
CA GLN A 39 -6.47 -13.35 -17.31
C GLN A 39 -5.49 -13.15 -16.14
N LEU A 40 -4.88 -14.21 -15.60
CA LEU A 40 -3.87 -14.06 -14.54
C LEU A 40 -2.56 -13.42 -15.02
N LEU A 41 -2.38 -13.22 -16.33
CA LEU A 41 -1.24 -12.48 -16.88
C LEU A 41 -1.18 -11.02 -16.38
N TYR A 42 -2.30 -10.45 -15.95
CA TYR A 42 -2.30 -9.13 -15.31
C TYR A 42 -1.47 -9.10 -14.01
N ILE A 43 -1.32 -10.24 -13.31
CA ILE A 43 -0.40 -10.38 -12.17
C ILE A 43 1.05 -10.17 -12.63
N ILE A 44 1.44 -10.86 -13.71
CA ILE A 44 2.79 -10.76 -14.27
C ILE A 44 3.07 -9.35 -14.79
N ALA A 45 2.08 -8.75 -15.47
CA ALA A 45 2.16 -7.37 -15.94
C ALA A 45 2.35 -6.39 -14.78
N GLY A 46 1.63 -6.56 -13.68
CA GLY A 46 1.80 -5.78 -12.44
C GLY A 46 3.20 -5.89 -11.89
N SER A 47 3.71 -7.10 -11.68
CA SER A 47 5.07 -7.30 -11.15
C SER A 47 6.13 -6.66 -12.05
N PHE A 48 6.03 -6.78 -13.37
CA PHE A 48 6.96 -6.16 -14.30
C PHE A 48 6.88 -4.62 -14.29
N PHE A 49 5.68 -4.06 -14.22
CA PHE A 49 5.46 -2.62 -14.14
C PHE A 49 6.14 -2.01 -12.90
N TYR A 50 5.96 -2.61 -11.71
CA TYR A 50 6.56 -2.08 -10.49
C TYR A 50 8.07 -2.34 -10.41
N GLN A 51 8.57 -3.46 -10.95
CA GLN A 51 10.01 -3.70 -11.09
C GLN A 51 10.68 -2.66 -12.02
N THR A 52 10.01 -2.32 -13.12
CA THR A 52 10.47 -1.26 -14.03
C THR A 52 10.44 0.09 -13.33
N SER A 53 9.38 0.39 -12.59
CA SER A 53 9.24 1.63 -11.82
C SER A 53 10.35 1.78 -10.76
N ASN A 54 10.69 0.71 -10.03
CA ASN A 54 11.82 0.67 -9.11
C ASN A 54 13.13 1.06 -9.83
N SER A 55 13.39 0.42 -10.97
CA SER A 55 14.59 0.65 -11.76
C SER A 55 14.68 2.11 -12.24
N LEU A 56 13.56 2.69 -12.67
CA LEU A 56 13.48 4.10 -13.08
C LEU A 56 13.71 5.05 -11.90
N ILE A 57 13.12 4.78 -10.73
CA ILE A 57 13.30 5.63 -9.54
C ILE A 57 14.76 5.60 -9.07
N ARG A 58 15.41 4.43 -9.11
CA ARG A 58 16.85 4.29 -8.82
C ARG A 58 17.71 5.08 -9.79
N PHE A 59 17.35 5.06 -11.07
CA PHE A 59 18.07 5.77 -12.11
C PHE A 59 17.92 7.29 -12.01
N PHE A 60 16.71 7.80 -11.76
CA PHE A 60 16.43 9.24 -11.81
C PHE A 60 16.51 9.97 -10.46
N SER A 61 16.36 9.27 -9.34
CA SER A 61 16.14 9.93 -8.03
C SER A 61 17.14 9.51 -6.96
N SER A 62 17.07 8.26 -6.47
CA SER A 62 17.91 7.81 -5.36
C SER A 62 18.08 6.29 -5.37
N ASN A 63 19.27 5.84 -4.97
CA ASN A 63 19.57 4.41 -4.79
C ASN A 63 19.25 3.90 -3.38
N ASP A 64 18.80 4.76 -2.45
CA ASP A 64 18.40 4.33 -1.11
C ASP A 64 17.22 3.34 -1.19
N PRO A 65 17.40 2.07 -0.75
CA PRO A 65 16.36 1.05 -0.90
C PRO A 65 15.05 1.41 -0.20
N LEU A 66 15.11 2.07 0.96
CA LEU A 66 13.91 2.48 1.69
C LEU A 66 13.12 3.55 0.93
N PHE A 67 13.82 4.56 0.39
CA PHE A 67 13.20 5.59 -0.44
C PHE A 67 12.55 5.00 -1.69
N VAL A 68 13.26 4.12 -2.41
CA VAL A 68 12.77 3.49 -3.64
C VAL A 68 11.52 2.66 -3.34
N ASN A 69 11.59 1.78 -2.35
CA ASN A 69 10.46 0.96 -1.93
C ASN A 69 9.25 1.83 -1.59
N THR A 70 9.41 2.84 -0.74
CA THR A 70 8.32 3.77 -0.37
C THR A 70 7.74 4.51 -1.59
N SER A 71 8.58 4.87 -2.56
CA SER A 71 8.15 5.56 -3.78
C SER A 71 7.35 4.64 -4.71
N VAL A 72 7.75 3.38 -4.83
CA VAL A 72 7.01 2.36 -5.59
C VAL A 72 5.69 2.02 -4.90
N SER A 73 5.66 1.91 -3.57
CA SER A 73 4.42 1.75 -2.80
C SER A 73 3.47 2.94 -2.95
N LEU A 74 4.01 4.16 -3.01
CA LEU A 74 3.22 5.35 -3.30
C LEU A 74 2.61 5.28 -4.70
N LEU A 75 3.40 4.90 -5.72
CA LEU A 75 2.89 4.69 -7.08
C LEU A 75 1.77 3.65 -7.10
N HIS A 76 1.95 2.54 -6.38
CA HIS A 76 0.93 1.51 -6.26
C HIS A 76 -0.38 2.06 -5.70
N SER A 77 -0.30 2.77 -4.57
CA SER A 77 -1.48 3.34 -3.93
C SER A 77 -2.22 4.34 -4.84
N ILE A 78 -1.51 5.10 -5.67
CA ILE A 78 -2.10 6.01 -6.66
C ILE A 78 -2.82 5.21 -7.75
N VAL A 79 -2.14 4.22 -8.36
CA VAL A 79 -2.71 3.39 -9.44
C VAL A 79 -3.96 2.66 -8.94
N THR A 80 -3.87 1.98 -7.80
CA THR A 80 -4.98 1.24 -7.20
C THR A 80 -6.15 2.17 -6.87
N SER A 81 -5.88 3.33 -6.25
CA SER A 81 -6.93 4.30 -5.92
C SER A 81 -7.64 4.81 -7.18
N THR A 82 -6.90 5.14 -8.23
CA THR A 82 -7.48 5.58 -9.52
C THR A 82 -8.31 4.48 -10.16
N SER A 83 -7.82 3.23 -10.18
CA SER A 83 -8.56 2.09 -10.71
C SER A 83 -9.85 1.84 -9.95
N VAL A 84 -9.83 1.88 -8.61
CA VAL A 84 -11.01 1.68 -7.77
C VAL A 84 -12.05 2.78 -8.01
N VAL A 85 -11.64 4.06 -8.02
CA VAL A 85 -12.56 5.18 -8.31
C VAL A 85 -13.17 5.05 -9.69
N PHE A 86 -12.38 4.63 -10.69
CA PHE A 86 -12.86 4.39 -12.05
C PHE A 86 -13.92 3.28 -12.08
N ILE A 87 -13.63 2.11 -11.49
CA ILE A 87 -14.55 0.97 -11.42
C ILE A 87 -15.88 1.38 -10.76
N LEU A 88 -15.81 2.04 -9.60
CA LEU A 88 -16.99 2.46 -8.86
C LEU A 88 -17.80 3.50 -9.62
N SER A 89 -17.16 4.46 -10.28
CA SER A 89 -17.84 5.48 -11.07
C SER A 89 -18.56 4.84 -12.27
N THR A 90 -17.88 3.96 -13.01
CA THR A 90 -18.50 3.20 -14.11
C THR A 90 -19.68 2.39 -13.60
N GLN A 91 -19.53 1.73 -12.45
CA GLN A 91 -20.58 0.84 -11.97
C GLN A 91 -21.79 1.57 -11.39
N TRP A 92 -21.56 2.68 -10.72
CA TRP A 92 -22.62 3.59 -10.31
C TRP A 92 -23.40 4.11 -11.52
N LEU A 93 -22.72 4.56 -12.58
CA LEU A 93 -23.38 5.08 -13.79
C LEU A 93 -24.23 4.04 -14.50
N ASN A 94 -23.82 2.76 -14.49
CA ASN A 94 -24.54 1.70 -15.21
C ASN A 94 -25.70 1.09 -14.44
N ASN A 95 -25.54 0.87 -13.12
CA ASN A 95 -26.46 0.06 -12.33
C ASN A 95 -27.10 0.80 -11.15
N GLY A 96 -26.67 2.04 -10.88
CA GLY A 96 -27.10 2.80 -9.71
C GLY A 96 -26.40 2.36 -8.42
N LEU A 97 -26.43 3.22 -7.41
CA LEU A 97 -25.67 3.03 -6.17
C LEU A 97 -26.23 1.90 -5.28
N SER A 98 -27.55 1.71 -5.28
CA SER A 98 -28.21 0.68 -4.46
C SER A 98 -27.88 -0.74 -4.93
N ALA A 99 -27.96 -1.00 -6.23
CA ALA A 99 -27.68 -2.31 -6.80
C ALA A 99 -26.19 -2.70 -6.70
N MET A 100 -25.29 -1.71 -6.62
CA MET A 100 -23.86 -1.95 -6.51
C MET A 100 -23.49 -2.65 -5.19
N PHE A 101 -24.18 -2.36 -4.10
CA PHE A 101 -23.86 -2.91 -2.77
C PHE A 101 -24.68 -4.15 -2.38
N ASP A 102 -25.42 -4.72 -3.32
CA ASP A 102 -26.14 -5.99 -3.08
C ASP A 102 -25.14 -7.13 -2.80
N HIS A 103 -25.47 -7.98 -1.83
CA HIS A 103 -24.56 -9.04 -1.38
C HIS A 103 -24.16 -10.00 -2.51
N SER A 104 -25.10 -10.39 -3.37
CA SER A 104 -24.82 -11.23 -4.54
C SER A 104 -23.89 -10.55 -5.53
N GLN A 105 -24.04 -9.24 -5.75
CA GLN A 105 -23.14 -8.47 -6.61
C GLN A 105 -21.73 -8.34 -6.02
N LEU A 106 -21.62 -8.20 -4.69
CA LEU A 106 -20.32 -8.06 -4.02
C LEU A 106 -19.56 -9.38 -3.87
N VAL A 107 -20.27 -10.50 -3.67
CA VAL A 107 -19.68 -11.81 -3.41
C VAL A 107 -19.57 -12.65 -4.68
N GLU A 108 -20.61 -12.71 -5.49
CA GLU A 108 -20.65 -13.60 -6.67
C GLU A 108 -20.37 -12.86 -7.97
N GLY A 109 -20.63 -11.54 -7.99
CA GLY A 109 -20.38 -10.67 -9.12
C GLY A 109 -18.90 -10.33 -9.31
N THR A 110 -18.59 -9.83 -10.51
CA THR A 110 -17.31 -9.20 -10.83
C THR A 110 -17.60 -7.98 -11.69
N TRP A 111 -17.28 -6.80 -11.16
CA TRP A 111 -17.44 -5.55 -11.91
C TRP A 111 -16.42 -5.48 -13.04
N SER A 112 -16.76 -4.72 -14.08
CA SER A 112 -15.82 -4.45 -15.17
C SER A 112 -14.52 -3.86 -14.63
N TRP A 113 -13.38 -4.36 -15.08
CA TRP A 113 -12.03 -3.99 -14.65
C TRP A 113 -11.62 -4.40 -13.22
N ALA A 114 -12.53 -4.97 -12.42
CA ALA A 114 -12.24 -5.37 -11.05
C ALA A 114 -11.24 -6.53 -10.98
N PHE A 115 -11.39 -7.52 -11.86
CA PHE A 115 -10.49 -8.66 -11.93
C PHE A 115 -9.06 -8.23 -12.29
N GLU A 116 -8.94 -7.37 -13.31
CA GLU A 116 -7.68 -6.86 -13.83
C GLU A 116 -6.99 -5.97 -12.80
N ALA A 117 -7.72 -5.07 -12.14
CA ALA A 117 -7.18 -4.21 -11.09
C ALA A 117 -6.69 -5.01 -9.88
N LEU A 118 -7.46 -6.01 -9.42
CA LEU A 118 -7.07 -6.88 -8.31
C LEU A 118 -5.86 -7.76 -8.69
N SER A 119 -5.83 -8.29 -9.91
CA SER A 119 -4.69 -9.06 -10.44
C SER A 119 -3.42 -8.20 -10.53
N PHE A 120 -3.52 -6.99 -11.08
CA PHE A 120 -2.41 -6.06 -11.18
C PHE A 120 -1.85 -5.66 -9.80
N SER A 121 -2.75 -5.44 -8.83
CA SER A 121 -2.38 -5.18 -7.43
C SER A 121 -1.73 -6.40 -6.77
N CYS A 122 -2.21 -7.62 -7.05
CA CYS A 122 -1.55 -8.85 -6.60
C CYS A 122 -0.10 -8.94 -7.09
N GLY A 123 0.15 -8.54 -8.34
CA GLY A 123 1.48 -8.43 -8.92
C GLY A 123 2.41 -7.46 -8.18
N TYR A 124 1.87 -6.33 -7.69
CA TYR A 124 2.59 -5.40 -6.82
C TYR A 124 3.01 -6.07 -5.51
N PHE A 125 2.08 -6.70 -4.78
CA PHE A 125 2.37 -7.28 -3.47
C PHE A 125 3.45 -8.35 -3.53
N ALA A 126 3.46 -9.14 -4.60
CA ALA A 126 4.49 -10.14 -4.86
C ALA A 126 5.86 -9.51 -5.12
N TYR A 127 5.90 -8.49 -5.98
CA TYR A 127 7.12 -7.72 -6.26
C TYR A 127 7.65 -7.02 -4.99
N ASP A 128 6.78 -6.39 -4.22
CA ASP A 128 7.17 -5.61 -3.04
C ASP A 128 7.66 -6.51 -1.91
N GLN A 129 7.05 -7.70 -1.75
CA GLN A 129 7.56 -8.73 -0.85
C GLN A 129 8.96 -9.19 -1.26
N TRP A 130 9.20 -9.42 -2.56
CA TRP A 130 10.53 -9.75 -3.07
C TRP A 130 11.54 -8.63 -2.81
N ASP A 131 11.19 -7.37 -3.11
CA ASP A 131 12.05 -6.20 -2.90
C ASP A 131 12.41 -6.01 -1.41
N MET A 132 11.42 -6.16 -0.52
CA MET A 132 11.65 -6.11 0.93
C MET A 132 12.55 -7.24 1.44
N LEU A 133 12.44 -8.45 0.90
CA LEU A 133 13.34 -9.56 1.24
C LEU A 133 14.75 -9.32 0.72
N HIS A 134 14.87 -8.87 -0.52
CA HIS A 134 16.16 -8.62 -1.17
C HIS A 134 16.95 -7.51 -0.47
N TYR A 135 16.30 -6.39 -0.13
CA TYR A 135 16.93 -5.26 0.55
C TYR A 135 16.77 -5.26 2.08
N ARG A 136 16.17 -6.32 2.64
CA ARG A 136 15.98 -6.51 4.09
C ARG A 136 15.25 -5.35 4.77
N LEU A 137 14.18 -4.86 4.13
CA LEU A 137 13.39 -3.70 4.57
C LEU A 137 12.35 -4.05 5.65
N TYR A 138 12.68 -5.00 6.53
CA TYR A 138 11.79 -5.46 7.60
C TYR A 138 12.56 -5.65 8.91
N SER A 139 11.83 -5.61 10.02
CA SER A 139 12.40 -5.75 11.36
C SER A 139 11.57 -6.72 12.23
N GLY A 140 12.25 -7.37 13.16
CA GLY A 140 11.64 -8.32 14.09
C GLY A 140 11.57 -9.76 13.57
N TRP A 141 11.14 -10.66 14.47
CA TRP A 141 10.96 -12.08 14.17
C TRP A 141 9.66 -12.37 13.43
N ILE A 142 8.60 -11.60 13.72
CA ILE A 142 7.35 -11.59 12.96
C ILE A 142 7.23 -10.22 12.29
N PRO A 143 7.83 -10.04 11.10
CA PRO A 143 7.70 -8.79 10.36
C PRO A 143 6.26 -8.59 9.91
N SER A 144 5.53 -7.74 10.62
CA SER A 144 4.11 -7.43 10.37
C SER A 144 3.83 -7.08 8.91
N ILE A 145 4.75 -6.33 8.27
CA ILE A 145 4.63 -5.95 6.85
C ILE A 145 4.69 -7.15 5.90
N LEU A 146 5.59 -8.12 6.12
CA LEU A 146 5.66 -9.32 5.29
C LEU A 146 4.48 -10.26 5.55
N VAL A 147 4.00 -10.35 6.81
CA VAL A 147 2.78 -11.10 7.13
C VAL A 147 1.56 -10.50 6.43
N HIS A 148 1.45 -9.16 6.42
CA HIS A 148 0.39 -8.46 5.71
C HIS A 148 0.40 -8.78 4.21
N HIS A 149 1.57 -8.73 3.57
CA HIS A 149 1.72 -9.08 2.15
C HIS A 149 1.34 -10.53 1.88
N LEU A 150 1.77 -11.47 2.72
CA LEU A 150 1.40 -12.87 2.59
C LEU A 150 -0.12 -13.09 2.68
N VAL A 151 -0.78 -12.45 3.65
CA VAL A 151 -2.24 -12.55 3.81
C VAL A 151 -2.97 -11.97 2.59
N LEU A 152 -2.55 -10.80 2.10
CA LEU A 152 -3.13 -10.19 0.91
C LEU A 152 -2.92 -11.05 -0.34
N LEU A 153 -1.72 -11.59 -0.55
CA LEU A 153 -1.43 -12.50 -1.66
C LEU A 153 -2.34 -13.73 -1.62
N ILE A 154 -2.49 -14.38 -0.47
CA ILE A 154 -3.39 -15.54 -0.32
C ILE A 154 -4.84 -15.14 -0.60
N CYS A 155 -5.32 -14.07 0.03
CA CYS A 155 -6.71 -13.63 -0.09
C CYS A 155 -7.08 -13.25 -1.52
N PHE A 156 -6.27 -12.39 -2.16
CA PHE A 156 -6.52 -11.92 -3.52
C PHE A 156 -6.44 -13.07 -4.52
N THR A 157 -5.44 -13.93 -4.38
CA THR A 157 -5.26 -15.06 -5.31
C THR A 157 -6.39 -16.07 -5.18
N LEU A 158 -6.88 -16.35 -3.98
CA LEU A 158 -8.05 -17.21 -3.78
C LEU A 158 -9.29 -16.62 -4.42
N ALA A 159 -9.53 -15.30 -4.26
CA ALA A 159 -10.62 -14.61 -4.91
C ALA A 159 -10.53 -14.68 -6.44
N LEU A 160 -9.33 -14.50 -7.02
CA LEU A 160 -9.09 -14.59 -8.46
C LEU A 160 -9.27 -16.03 -8.99
N TYR A 161 -8.83 -17.04 -8.23
CA TYR A 161 -8.98 -18.45 -8.63
C TYR A 161 -10.44 -18.89 -8.62
N ARG A 162 -11.18 -18.48 -7.59
CA ARG A 162 -12.59 -18.85 -7.41
C ARG A 162 -13.56 -17.94 -8.14
N ASN A 163 -13.11 -16.76 -8.56
CA ASN A 163 -13.95 -15.69 -9.09
C ASN A 163 -15.07 -15.28 -8.14
N VAL A 164 -14.73 -15.13 -6.86
CA VAL A 164 -15.67 -14.83 -5.76
C VAL A 164 -15.04 -13.76 -4.88
N THR A 165 -15.84 -12.86 -4.31
CA THR A 165 -15.47 -11.73 -3.44
C THR A 165 -14.55 -10.68 -4.06
N ILE A 166 -14.34 -10.68 -5.38
CA ILE A 166 -13.46 -9.72 -6.07
C ILE A 166 -13.93 -8.28 -5.83
N ASN A 167 -15.23 -8.02 -5.98
CA ASN A 167 -15.79 -6.68 -5.77
C ASN A 167 -15.63 -6.23 -4.31
N TYR A 168 -15.82 -7.14 -3.36
CA TYR A 168 -15.56 -6.86 -1.95
C TYR A 168 -14.10 -6.46 -1.71
N LEU A 169 -13.14 -7.18 -2.31
CA LEU A 169 -11.71 -6.85 -2.19
C LEU A 169 -11.36 -5.51 -2.86
N ILE A 170 -11.96 -5.19 -4.02
CA ILE A 170 -11.85 -3.86 -4.64
C ILE A 170 -12.33 -2.76 -3.69
N LEU A 171 -13.43 -2.98 -2.95
CA LEU A 171 -13.89 -2.02 -1.94
C LEU A 171 -12.91 -1.90 -0.77
N THR A 172 -12.27 -3.00 -0.34
CA THR A 172 -11.24 -2.92 0.71
C THR A 172 -10.00 -2.14 0.27
N LEU A 173 -9.69 -2.13 -1.04
CA LEU A 173 -8.61 -1.31 -1.59
C LEU A 173 -8.91 0.20 -1.51
N ILE A 174 -10.17 0.63 -1.30
CA ILE A 174 -10.48 2.04 -0.95
C ILE A 174 -9.74 2.45 0.33
N CYS A 175 -9.56 1.53 1.28
CA CYS A 175 -8.84 1.81 2.51
C CYS A 175 -7.35 2.11 2.27
N GLU A 176 -6.77 1.64 1.15
CA GLU A 176 -5.39 1.99 0.77
C GLU A 176 -5.24 3.45 0.35
N LEU A 177 -6.34 4.15 0.05
CA LEU A 177 -6.33 5.60 -0.18
C LEU A 177 -5.86 6.36 1.08
N HIS A 178 -6.09 5.80 2.27
CA HIS A 178 -5.56 6.32 3.54
C HIS A 178 -4.03 6.13 3.64
N SER A 179 -3.50 5.09 3.01
CA SER A 179 -2.07 4.79 3.03
C SER A 179 -1.26 5.75 2.16
N VAL A 180 -1.85 6.34 1.09
CA VAL A 180 -1.21 7.37 0.25
C VAL A 180 -0.65 8.49 1.12
N PHE A 181 -1.46 8.97 2.07
CA PHE A 181 -1.08 10.08 2.95
C PHE A 181 0.04 9.70 3.93
N LEU A 182 0.08 8.44 4.38
CA LEU A 182 1.17 7.90 5.20
C LEU A 182 2.47 7.74 4.40
N HIS A 183 2.38 7.26 3.16
CA HIS A 183 3.54 7.09 2.27
C HIS A 183 4.09 8.44 1.80
N VAL A 184 3.26 9.42 1.45
CA VAL A 184 3.72 10.79 1.13
C VAL A 184 4.50 11.40 2.30
N ARG A 185 4.04 11.21 3.54
CA ARG A 185 4.77 11.65 4.73
C ARG A 185 6.11 10.91 4.86
N LYS A 186 6.12 9.60 4.63
CA LYS A 186 7.32 8.76 4.71
C LYS A 186 8.34 9.02 3.59
N VAL A 187 7.91 9.46 2.40
CA VAL A 187 8.76 9.92 1.27
C VAL A 187 9.28 11.35 1.46
N ARG A 188 8.56 12.21 2.18
CA ARG A 188 9.01 13.59 2.48
C ARG A 188 10.10 13.64 3.56
N VAL A 189 10.11 12.67 4.45
CA VAL A 189 11.03 12.57 5.60
C VAL A 189 12.47 12.13 5.27
N PRO A 190 12.82 11.35 4.22
CA PRO A 190 14.21 10.99 3.90
C PRO A 190 14.97 12.12 3.20
N HIS A 191 14.27 13.07 2.56
CA HIS A 191 14.86 14.29 1.98
C HIS A 191 15.01 15.45 3.00
N SER A 192 14.83 15.17 4.30
CA SER A 192 14.80 16.19 5.34
C SER A 192 16.15 16.54 5.95
N HIS A 193 17.28 16.10 5.41
CA HIS A 193 18.58 16.69 5.79
C HIS A 193 18.87 18.03 5.09
N HIS A 194 18.00 18.51 4.18
CA HIS A 194 18.04 19.90 3.66
C HIS A 194 16.65 20.57 3.55
N GLY A 195 15.62 20.07 4.25
CA GLY A 195 14.23 20.55 4.07
C GLY A 195 13.40 20.68 5.35
N MET A 196 14.01 20.68 6.53
CA MET A 196 13.28 20.58 7.80
C MET A 196 12.73 21.91 8.36
N ASN A 197 12.72 23.01 7.59
CA ASN A 197 12.38 24.33 8.14
C ASN A 197 11.14 25.04 7.59
N PHE A 198 10.42 24.59 6.55
CA PHE A 198 9.27 25.38 6.06
C PHE A 198 7.89 24.96 6.58
N LEU A 199 7.65 23.67 6.83
CA LEU A 199 6.33 23.21 7.32
C LEU A 199 6.21 23.20 8.86
N ASN A 200 7.30 23.03 9.59
CA ASN A 200 7.30 23.13 11.07
C ASN A 200 7.28 24.58 11.58
N ILE A 201 7.68 25.56 10.77
CA ILE A 201 7.50 26.99 11.08
C ILE A 201 6.02 27.38 11.00
N GLY A 202 5.25 26.81 10.06
CA GLY A 202 3.81 27.09 9.92
C GLY A 202 3.00 26.66 11.14
N LEU A 203 3.11 25.39 11.55
CA LEU A 203 2.39 24.88 12.73
C LEU A 203 2.87 25.54 14.04
N GLY A 204 4.17 25.82 14.17
CA GLY A 204 4.73 26.48 15.34
C GLY A 204 4.28 27.93 15.50
N ILE A 205 4.20 28.70 14.40
CA ILE A 205 3.69 30.08 14.41
C ILE A 205 2.20 30.11 14.73
N ASP A 206 1.40 29.19 14.20
CA ASP A 206 -0.03 29.13 14.49
C ASP A 206 -0.32 28.77 15.94
N LEU A 207 0.44 27.83 16.51
CA LEU A 207 0.34 27.50 17.94
C LEU A 207 0.80 28.66 18.84
N PHE A 208 1.87 29.37 18.47
CA PHE A 208 2.35 30.54 19.21
C PHE A 208 1.39 31.74 19.12
N LYS A 209 0.75 31.96 17.96
CA LYS A 209 -0.32 32.96 17.78
C LYS A 209 -1.56 32.60 18.59
N ALA A 210 -1.96 31.32 18.61
CA ALA A 210 -3.07 30.84 19.44
C ALA A 210 -2.77 31.06 20.93
N PHE A 211 -1.58 30.69 21.40
CA PHE A 211 -1.17 30.87 22.79
C PHE A 211 -1.09 32.36 23.19
N LYS A 212 -0.56 33.23 22.32
CA LYS A 212 -0.52 34.68 22.56
C LYS A 212 -1.92 35.32 22.58
N ARG A 213 -2.84 34.83 21.75
CA ARG A 213 -4.25 35.26 21.72
C ARG A 213 -4.97 34.88 23.02
N GLU A 214 -4.73 33.67 23.52
CA GLU A 214 -5.34 33.17 24.75
C GLU A 214 -4.83 33.90 25.99
N ARG A 215 -3.52 34.21 26.04
CA ARG A 215 -2.94 35.05 27.09
C ARG A 215 -3.52 36.48 27.12
N LYS A 216 -3.71 37.11 25.95
CA LYS A 216 -4.34 38.45 25.87
C LYS A 216 -5.80 38.42 26.30
N SER A 217 -6.54 37.38 25.93
CA SER A 217 -7.94 37.21 26.35
C SER A 217 -8.08 37.03 27.87
N GLN A 218 -7.21 36.24 28.50
CA GLN A 218 -7.19 36.10 29.96
C GLN A 218 -6.80 37.39 30.71
N GLN A 219 -5.96 38.23 30.11
CA GLN A 219 -5.55 39.50 30.70
C GLN A 219 -6.65 40.57 30.58
N ALA A 220 -7.35 40.62 29.44
CA ALA A 220 -8.53 41.46 29.25
C ALA A 220 -9.68 41.09 30.20
N ASN A 221 -9.93 39.78 30.40
CA ASN A 221 -10.98 39.30 31.30
C ASN A 221 -10.69 39.59 32.79
N ARG A 222 -9.41 39.71 33.17
CA ARG A 222 -9.01 40.11 34.54
C ARG A 222 -9.16 41.60 34.81
N HIS A 223 -9.08 42.45 33.78
CA HIS A 223 -9.27 43.88 33.94
C HIS A 223 -10.76 44.27 34.01
N GLN A 224 -11.65 43.52 33.33
CA GLN A 224 -13.09 43.78 33.38
C GLN A 224 -13.77 43.31 34.70
N HIS A 225 -13.09 42.49 35.51
CA HIS A 225 -13.58 42.06 36.82
C HIS A 225 -13.06 42.94 37.98
N ARG A 226 -12.31 44.01 37.66
CA ARG A 226 -11.70 44.94 38.63
C ARG A 226 -12.21 46.39 38.52
N GLU A 227 -13.23 46.62 37.69
CA GLU A 227 -14.05 47.84 37.72
C GLU A 227 -15.39 47.55 38.39
#